data_AF-C1BXR0-F1
#
_entry.id   AF-C1BXR0-F1
#
_cell.length_a   1.000
_cell.length_b   1.000
_cell.length_c   1.000
_cell.angle_alpha   90.00
_cell.angle_beta   90.00
_cell.angle_gamma   90.00
#
_symmetry.space_group_name_H-M   'P 1'
#
loop_
_entity.id
_entity.type
_entity.pdbx_description
1 polymer ?
#
loop_
_entity_poly.entity_id
_entity_poly.type
_entity_poly.pdbx_seq_one_letter_code
_entity_poly.pdbx_strand_id
1 'polypeptide(L)'
;MAEKFDNLEEHLEKFVENIRQMGIIVSDFQPSSQTGLNQKLNFMITGLQDIEKCRQQLHEINVPLEAFEYIDQGRNPQLYTKECLERALAKNEQVKGKVDTMTKFKSLLISELGKAFPEEMAKYKAIHGDDPPLLVTPDL
;
A
#
# COMPACT_ATOMS: atom_id res chain seq x y z
N MET A 1 16.17 -5.64 6.94
CA MET A 1 14.85 -4.95 6.93
C MET A 1 13.94 -5.57 8.00
N ALA A 2 13.87 -6.89 8.11
CA ALA A 2 13.18 -7.60 9.21
C ALA A 2 13.69 -7.19 10.60
N GLU A 3 15.01 -7.17 10.81
CA GLU A 3 15.65 -6.81 12.09
C GLU A 3 15.23 -5.46 12.72
N LYS A 4 14.70 -4.53 11.92
CA LYS A 4 14.21 -3.24 12.44
C LYS A 4 12.88 -3.38 13.20
N PHE A 5 12.11 -4.43 12.93
CA PHE A 5 10.80 -4.68 13.52
C PHE A 5 10.85 -5.65 14.69
N ASP A 6 11.83 -6.54 14.71
CA ASP A 6 11.99 -7.58 15.74
C ASP A 6 11.89 -7.00 17.16
N ASN A 7 12.53 -5.85 17.40
CA ASN A 7 12.49 -5.19 18.71
C ASN A 7 11.08 -4.69 19.09
N LEU A 8 10.35 -4.07 18.15
CA LEU A 8 8.97 -3.64 18.40
C LEU A 8 8.05 -4.85 18.61
N GLU A 9 8.20 -5.87 17.77
CA GLU A 9 7.42 -7.11 17.82
C GLU A 9 7.59 -7.79 19.19
N GLU A 10 8.83 -7.96 19.65
CA GLU A 10 9.12 -8.55 20.96
C GLU A 10 8.47 -7.77 22.11
N HIS A 11 8.51 -6.43 22.07
CA HIS A 11 7.87 -5.60 23.11
C HIS A 11 6.33 -5.70 23.04
N LEU A 12 5.75 -5.75 21.84
CA LEU A 12 4.31 -5.95 21.66
C LEU A 12 3.85 -7.32 22.16
N GLU A 13 4.57 -8.40 21.84
CA GLU A 13 4.27 -9.75 22.31
C GLU A 13 4.33 -9.83 23.84
N LYS A 14 5.39 -9.29 24.45
CA LYS A 14 5.52 -9.21 25.92
C LYS A 14 4.38 -8.41 26.54
N PHE A 15 3.96 -7.32 25.91
CA PHE A 15 2.88 -6.48 26.40
C PHE A 15 1.51 -7.20 26.34
N VAL A 16 1.20 -7.86 25.22
CA VAL A 16 -0.01 -8.67 25.04
C VAL A 16 -0.05 -9.82 26.03
N GLU A 17 1.07 -10.52 26.22
CA GLU A 17 1.17 -11.61 27.20
C GLU A 17 0.98 -11.12 28.64
N ASN A 18 1.49 -9.93 28.97
CA ASN A 18 1.25 -9.31 30.28
C ASN A 18 -0.24 -9.02 30.51
N ILE A 19 -0.95 -8.52 29.49
CA ILE A 19 -2.41 -8.29 29.55
C ILE A 19 -3.15 -9.62 29.76
N ARG A 20 -2.77 -10.68 29.02
CA ARG A 20 -3.37 -12.01 29.16
C ARG A 20 -3.21 -12.56 30.58
N GLN A 21 -2.00 -12.49 31.14
CA GLN A 21 -1.72 -12.95 32.49
C GLN A 21 -2.48 -12.13 33.55
N MET A 22 -2.59 -10.81 33.36
CA MET A 22 -3.41 -9.96 34.22
C MET A 22 -4.88 -10.36 34.16
N GLY A 23 -5.41 -10.66 32.97
CA GLY A 23 -6.77 -11.17 32.80
C GLY A 23 -7.03 -12.45 33.60
N ILE A 24 -6.07 -13.38 33.64
CA ILE A 24 -6.14 -14.61 34.43
C ILE A 24 -6.15 -14.33 35.93
N ILE A 25 -5.26 -13.44 36.41
CA ILE A 25 -5.20 -13.07 37.83
C ILE A 25 -6.51 -12.41 38.28
N VAL A 26 -7.10 -11.57 37.43
CA VAL A 26 -8.35 -10.88 37.74
C VAL A 26 -9.55 -11.83 37.67
N SER A 27 -9.54 -12.81 36.77
CA SER A 27 -10.64 -13.78 36.65
C SER A 27 -10.80 -14.71 37.87
N ASP A 28 -9.69 -15.04 38.54
CA ASP A 28 -9.67 -15.83 39.78
C ASP A 28 -8.81 -15.13 40.84
N PHE A 29 -9.29 -13.96 41.26
CA PHE A 29 -8.55 -13.13 42.19
C PHE A 29 -8.57 -13.70 43.61
N GLN A 30 -7.38 -13.83 44.20
CA GLN A 30 -7.17 -14.18 45.59
C GLN A 30 -6.38 -13.06 46.29
N PRO A 31 -6.56 -12.81 47.60
CA PRO A 31 -5.80 -11.78 48.30
C PRO A 31 -4.27 -11.93 48.19
N SER A 32 -3.78 -13.17 48.11
CA SER A 32 -2.37 -13.49 47.87
C SER A 32 -1.87 -13.04 46.48
N SER A 33 -2.77 -12.92 45.50
CA SER A 33 -2.46 -12.52 44.12
C SER A 33 -2.33 -11.00 43.94
N GLN A 34 -2.70 -10.19 44.94
CA GLN A 34 -2.64 -8.72 44.87
C GLN A 34 -1.24 -8.20 44.49
N THR A 35 -0.19 -8.76 45.08
CA THR A 35 1.19 -8.37 44.79
C THR A 35 1.55 -8.65 43.33
N GLY A 36 1.15 -9.81 42.80
CA GLY A 36 1.36 -10.17 41.40
C GLY A 36 0.59 -9.26 40.45
N LEU A 37 -0.66 -8.92 40.79
CA LEU A 37 -1.46 -7.97 40.02
C LEU A 37 -0.80 -6.58 39.95
N ASN A 38 -0.33 -6.05 41.09
CA ASN A 38 0.36 -4.77 41.15
C ASN A 38 1.64 -4.77 40.29
N GLN A 39 2.40 -5.86 40.29
CA GLN A 39 3.56 -6.01 39.42
C GLN A 39 3.17 -5.97 37.93
N LYS A 40 2.08 -6.65 37.54
CA LYS A 40 1.57 -6.65 36.16
C LYS A 40 1.04 -5.29 35.71
N LEU A 41 0.40 -4.55 36.61
CA LEU A 41 -0.03 -3.17 36.37
C LEU A 41 1.16 -2.24 36.15
N ASN A 42 2.19 -2.32 36.99
CA ASN A 42 3.42 -1.55 36.81
C ASN A 42 4.11 -1.90 35.49
N PHE A 43 4.11 -3.19 35.12
CA PHE A 43 4.65 -3.62 33.82
C PHE A 43 3.86 -3.07 32.64
N MET A 44 2.54 -2.84 32.75
CA MET A 44 1.80 -2.17 31.66
C MET A 44 2.32 -0.75 31.42
N ILE A 45 2.61 -0.01 32.50
CA ILE A 45 3.13 1.36 32.40
C ILE A 45 4.49 1.35 31.71
N THR A 46 5.41 0.49 32.16
CA THR A 46 6.74 0.39 31.55
C THR A 46 6.67 -0.16 30.12
N GLY A 47 5.81 -1.14 29.86
CA GLY A 47 5.64 -1.73 28.53
C GLY A 47 5.15 -0.71 27.50
N LEU A 48 4.19 0.14 27.85
CA LEU A 48 3.76 1.25 26.98
C LEU A 48 4.88 2.26 26.72
N GLN A 49 5.69 2.57 27.74
CA GLN A 49 6.85 3.46 27.58
C GLN A 49 7.91 2.85 26.67
N ASP A 50 8.15 1.55 26.75
CA ASP A 50 9.13 0.86 25.91
C ASP A 50 8.66 0.76 24.46
N ILE A 51 7.37 0.49 24.23
CA ILE A 51 6.77 0.55 22.89
C ILE A 51 6.92 1.95 22.27
N GLU A 52 6.67 3.02 23.03
CA GLU A 52 6.84 4.40 22.50
C GLU A 52 8.31 4.69 22.15
N LYS A 53 9.28 4.16 22.91
CA LYS A 53 10.71 4.33 22.56
C LYS A 53 11.07 3.66 21.23
N CYS A 54 10.45 2.53 20.90
CA CYS A 54 10.65 1.84 19.63
C CYS A 54 10.24 2.69 18.42
N ARG A 55 9.33 3.68 18.59
CA ARG A 55 8.88 4.59 17.52
C ARG A 55 10.02 5.28 16.78
N GLN A 56 11.09 5.65 17.47
CA GLN A 56 12.24 6.34 16.86
C GLN A 56 12.90 5.51 15.76
N GLN A 57 12.83 4.17 15.85
CA GLN A 57 13.42 3.25 14.87
C GLN A 57 12.54 3.09 13.60
N LEU A 58 11.30 3.58 13.64
CA LEU A 58 10.26 3.35 12.63
C LEU A 58 9.83 4.62 11.88
N HIS A 59 10.54 5.74 12.08
CA HIS A 59 10.14 7.06 11.58
C HIS A 59 9.98 7.18 10.05
N GLU A 60 10.61 6.29 9.27
CA GLU A 60 10.53 6.31 7.80
C GLU A 60 9.34 5.50 7.24
N ILE A 61 8.51 4.91 8.10
CA ILE A 61 7.46 3.97 7.70
C ILE A 61 6.11 4.68 7.65
N ASN A 62 5.52 4.71 6.46
CA ASN A 62 4.16 5.18 6.25
C ASN A 62 3.23 3.99 6.02
N VAL A 63 2.18 3.90 6.82
CA VAL A 63 1.14 2.87 6.68
C VAL A 63 -0.08 3.50 5.99
N PRO A 64 -0.57 2.96 4.86
CA PRO A 64 -1.78 3.43 4.21
C PRO A 64 -2.98 3.34 5.15
N LEU A 65 -3.84 4.38 5.15
CA LEU A 65 -4.99 4.42 6.06
C LEU A 65 -5.99 3.30 5.77
N GLU A 66 -6.12 2.96 4.50
CA GLU A 66 -7.00 1.91 4.01
C GLU A 66 -6.61 0.53 4.56
N ALA A 67 -5.33 0.32 4.93
CA ALA A 67 -4.91 -0.93 5.55
C ALA A 67 -5.49 -1.08 6.97
N PHE A 68 -5.75 0.02 7.69
CA PHE A 68 -6.40 -0.04 9.01
C PHE A 68 -7.83 -0.58 8.91
N GLU A 69 -8.57 -0.28 7.84
CA GLU A 69 -9.93 -0.83 7.66
C GLU A 69 -9.92 -2.37 7.60
N TYR A 70 -8.88 -2.98 7.03
CA TYR A 70 -8.74 -4.44 7.03
C TYR A 70 -8.46 -4.96 8.44
N ILE A 71 -7.58 -4.29 9.20
CA ILE A 71 -7.24 -4.65 10.58
C ILE A 71 -8.49 -4.56 11.48
N ASP A 72 -9.21 -3.44 11.43
CA ASP A 72 -10.39 -3.18 12.26
C ASP A 72 -11.53 -4.18 12.00
N GLN A 73 -11.63 -4.69 10.76
CA GLN A 73 -12.58 -5.73 10.37
C GLN A 73 -12.07 -7.15 10.65
N GLY A 74 -10.87 -7.32 11.22
CA GLY A 74 -10.25 -8.63 11.47
C GLY A 74 -9.84 -9.37 10.20
N ARG A 75 -9.65 -8.66 9.08
CA ARG A 75 -9.18 -9.21 7.81
C ARG A 75 -7.66 -9.14 7.71
N ASN A 76 -7.07 -10.00 6.89
CA ASN A 76 -5.63 -9.97 6.63
C ASN A 76 -5.25 -8.68 5.84
N PRO A 77 -4.38 -7.80 6.37
CA PRO A 77 -3.96 -6.57 5.68
C PRO A 77 -3.21 -6.81 4.36
N GLN A 78 -2.65 -8.01 4.14
CA GLN A 78 -2.03 -8.36 2.86
C GLN A 78 -3.04 -8.39 1.70
N LEU A 79 -4.34 -8.53 1.99
CA LEU A 79 -5.39 -8.41 0.99
C LEU A 79 -5.46 -7.00 0.41
N TYR A 80 -5.25 -5.96 1.22
CA TYR A 80 -5.15 -4.59 0.72
C TYR A 80 -4.01 -4.46 -0.30
N THR A 81 -2.82 -4.99 0.04
CA THR A 81 -1.67 -4.97 -0.88
C THR A 81 -1.99 -5.68 -2.19
N LYS A 82 -2.61 -6.86 -2.10
CA LYS A 82 -3.05 -7.62 -3.27
C LYS A 82 -4.02 -6.82 -4.15
N GLU A 83 -5.08 -6.27 -3.56
CA GLU A 83 -6.08 -5.48 -4.28
C GLU A 83 -5.49 -4.19 -4.88
N CYS A 84 -4.52 -3.58 -4.20
CA CYS A 84 -3.80 -2.42 -4.72
C CYS A 84 -3.02 -2.78 -5.99
N LEU A 85 -2.29 -3.90 -5.97
CA LEU A 85 -1.55 -4.41 -7.13
C LEU A 85 -2.49 -4.79 -8.28
N GLU A 86 -3.58 -5.49 -7.99
CA GLU A 86 -4.58 -5.89 -8.99
C GLU A 86 -5.25 -4.65 -9.63
N ARG A 87 -5.62 -3.64 -8.83
CA ARG A 87 -6.17 -2.38 -9.34
C ARG A 87 -5.15 -1.62 -10.19
N ALA A 88 -3.88 -1.58 -9.78
CA ALA A 88 -2.82 -0.94 -10.55
C ALA A 88 -2.61 -1.62 -11.90
N LEU A 89 -2.58 -2.95 -11.92
CA LEU A 89 -2.48 -3.74 -13.15
C LEU A 89 -3.66 -3.48 -14.09
N ALA A 90 -4.90 -3.61 -13.59
CA ALA A 90 -6.10 -3.39 -14.39
C ALA A 90 -6.16 -1.94 -14.93
N LYS A 91 -5.75 -0.95 -14.13
CA LYS A 91 -5.66 0.45 -14.56
C LYS A 91 -4.62 0.62 -15.67
N ASN A 92 -3.46 -0.03 -15.56
CA ASN A 92 -2.41 0.03 -16.56
C ASN A 92 -2.89 -0.55 -17.90
N GLU A 93 -3.45 -1.76 -17.88
CA GLU A 93 -4.03 -2.40 -19.07
C GLU A 93 -5.13 -1.55 -19.72
N GLN A 94 -6.01 -0.97 -18.90
CA GLN A 94 -7.06 -0.07 -19.37
C GLN A 94 -6.47 1.18 -20.05
N VAL A 95 -5.45 1.80 -19.46
CA VAL A 95 -4.80 2.99 -20.03
C VAL A 95 -4.06 2.63 -21.32
N LYS A 96 -3.35 1.51 -21.35
CA LYS A 96 -2.68 0.97 -22.55
C LYS A 96 -3.67 0.79 -23.70
N GLY A 97 -4.80 0.12 -23.45
CA GLY A 97 -5.85 -0.05 -24.47
C GLY A 97 -6.43 1.26 -25.01
N LYS A 98 -6.55 2.30 -24.15
CA LYS A 98 -6.96 3.64 -24.58
C LYS A 98 -5.91 4.31 -25.47
N VAL A 99 -4.63 4.22 -25.10
CA VAL A 99 -3.51 4.76 -25.87
C VAL A 99 -3.43 4.07 -27.24
N ASP A 100 -3.55 2.75 -27.29
CA ASP A 100 -3.51 1.98 -28.53
C ASP A 100 -4.68 2.35 -29.45
N THR A 101 -5.89 2.46 -28.88
CA THR A 101 -7.09 2.86 -29.65
C THR A 101 -6.95 4.28 -30.19
N MET A 102 -6.47 5.22 -29.38
CA MET A 102 -6.27 6.61 -29.80
C MET A 102 -5.20 6.71 -30.88
N THR A 103 -4.11 5.96 -30.74
CA THR A 103 -3.03 5.89 -31.74
C THR A 103 -3.54 5.33 -33.06
N LYS A 104 -4.31 4.24 -33.02
CA LYS A 104 -4.95 3.65 -34.21
C LYS A 104 -5.93 4.63 -34.87
N PHE A 105 -6.76 5.31 -34.07
CA PHE A 105 -7.69 6.33 -34.56
C PHE A 105 -6.96 7.48 -35.26
N LYS A 106 -5.90 8.02 -34.63
CA LYS A 106 -5.03 9.06 -35.22
C LYS A 106 -4.50 8.61 -36.58
N SER A 107 -3.95 7.40 -36.68
CA SER A 107 -3.41 6.87 -37.94
C SER A 107 -4.48 6.75 -39.05
N LEU A 108 -5.67 6.25 -38.71
CA LEU A 108 -6.78 6.15 -39.67
C LEU A 108 -7.29 7.52 -40.10
N LEU A 109 -7.42 8.46 -39.17
CA LEU A 109 -7.86 9.82 -39.45
C LEU A 109 -6.87 10.54 -40.39
N ILE A 110 -5.56 10.44 -40.12
CA ILE A 110 -4.52 11.00 -40.99
C ILE A 110 -4.59 10.39 -42.40
N SER A 111 -4.85 9.09 -42.51
CA SER A 111 -4.99 8.39 -43.79
C SER A 111 -6.18 8.90 -44.60
N GLU A 112 -7.37 9.01 -43.97
CA GLU A 112 -8.58 9.49 -44.65
C GLU A 112 -8.51 10.98 -44.98
N LEU A 113 -7.99 11.82 -44.09
CA LEU A 113 -7.74 13.23 -44.38
C LEU A 113 -6.73 13.41 -45.51
N GLY A 114 -5.71 12.54 -45.61
CA GLY A 114 -4.75 12.54 -46.71
C GLY A 114 -5.38 12.26 -48.08
N LYS A 115 -6.48 11.49 -48.12
CA LYS A 115 -7.26 11.25 -49.35
C LYS A 115 -8.18 12.42 -49.67
N ALA A 116 -8.84 12.99 -48.67
CA ALA A 116 -9.84 14.05 -48.87
C ALA A 116 -9.23 15.45 -49.09
N PHE A 117 -8.11 15.75 -48.42
CA PHE A 117 -7.48 17.09 -48.39
C PHE A 117 -5.95 16.98 -48.49
N PRO A 118 -5.40 16.61 -49.66
CA PRO A 118 -3.98 16.28 -49.82
C PRO A 118 -3.03 17.47 -49.62
N GLU A 119 -3.40 18.68 -50.04
CA GLU A 119 -2.55 19.87 -49.90
C GLU A 119 -2.45 20.36 -48.46
N GLU A 120 -3.56 20.36 -47.73
CA GLU A 120 -3.64 20.71 -46.32
C GLU A 120 -2.88 19.70 -45.47
N MET A 121 -3.00 18.41 -45.78
CA MET A 121 -2.26 17.36 -45.08
C MET A 121 -0.76 17.41 -45.35
N ALA A 122 -0.32 17.81 -46.55
CA ALA A 122 1.09 18.04 -46.83
C ALA A 122 1.67 19.17 -45.98
N LYS A 123 0.92 20.27 -45.81
CA LYS A 123 1.28 21.38 -44.90
C LYS A 123 1.32 20.93 -43.43
N TYR A 124 0.32 20.16 -42.99
CA TYR A 124 0.27 19.61 -41.62
C TYR A 124 1.48 18.73 -41.30
N LYS A 125 1.83 17.80 -42.21
CA LYS A 125 3.01 16.92 -42.05
C LYS A 125 4.33 17.69 -42.05
N ALA A 126 4.44 18.78 -42.81
CA ALA A 126 5.62 19.62 -42.82
C ALA A 126 5.86 20.37 -41.49
N ILE A 127 4.80 20.66 -40.73
CA ILE A 127 4.87 21.37 -39.43
C ILE A 127 5.12 20.40 -38.28
N HIS A 128 4.46 19.24 -38.27
CA HIS A 128 4.51 18.30 -37.15
C HIS A 128 5.51 17.15 -37.33
N GLY A 129 6.11 16.99 -38.51
CA GLY A 129 6.90 15.81 -38.86
C GLY A 129 6.05 14.54 -38.93
N ASP A 130 6.60 13.46 -39.49
CA ASP A 130 6.05 12.12 -39.24
C ASP A 130 6.41 11.76 -37.80
N ASP A 131 5.65 12.30 -36.85
CA ASP A 131 5.74 11.91 -35.44
C ASP A 131 5.49 10.40 -35.40
N PRO A 132 6.50 9.58 -35.09
CA PRO A 132 6.28 8.14 -35.00
C PRO A 132 5.15 7.91 -34.01
N PRO A 133 4.29 6.90 -34.23
CA PRO A 133 3.42 6.44 -33.16
C PRO A 133 4.32 6.23 -31.96
N LEU A 134 4.00 6.83 -30.81
CA LEU A 134 4.70 6.58 -29.55
C LEU A 134 4.83 5.06 -29.46
N LEU A 135 6.05 4.57 -29.68
CA LEU A 135 6.34 3.15 -29.62
C LEU A 135 6.02 2.76 -28.19
N VAL A 136 4.82 2.21 -28.00
CA VAL A 136 4.54 1.34 -26.88
C VAL A 136 5.47 0.17 -27.14
N THR A 137 6.69 0.26 -26.62
CA THR A 137 7.58 -0.88 -26.55
C THR A 137 6.74 -2.03 -25.99
N PRO A 138 6.64 -3.17 -26.67
CA PRO A 138 6.16 -4.36 -26.02
C PRO A 138 7.09 -4.56 -24.82
N ASP A 139 6.54 -4.51 -23.60
CA ASP A 139 7.32 -4.78 -22.40
C ASP A 139 8.01 -6.15 -22.53
N LEU A 140 9.31 -6.19 -22.15
CA LEU A 140 10.19 -7.35 -21.93
C LEU A 140 10.00 -8.61 -22.80
#